data_AF-A0A9D1HDB6-F1
#
_entry.id   AF-A0A9D1HDB6-F1
#
_cell.length_a   1.000
_cell.length_b   1.000
_cell.length_c   1.000
_cell.angle_alpha   90.00
_cell.angle_beta   90.00
_cell.angle_gamma   90.00
#
_symmetry.space_group_name_H-M   'P 1'
#
loop_
_entity.id
_entity.type
_entity.pdbx_description
1 polymer ?
#
loop_
_entity_poly.entity_id
_entity_poly.type
_entity_poly.pdbx_seq_one_letter_code
_entity_poly.pdbx_strand_id
1 'polypeptide(L)' 'MRWVKMIKRILVHICIICSIVLLTARVFDSYNPYMDFLGHSVWALYALCFCSLILGVSEIFRKEER' A
#
# COMPACT_ATOMS: atom_id res chain seq x y z
N MET A 1 18.80 13.50 -7.31
CA MET A 1 18.50 12.18 -6.69
C MET A 1 17.90 12.23 -5.26
N ARG A 2 17.98 13.34 -4.49
CA ARG A 2 17.43 13.40 -3.12
C ARG A 2 15.89 13.29 -3.08
N TRP A 3 15.22 13.92 -4.04
CA TRP A 3 13.77 13.88 -4.23
C TRP A 3 13.23 12.45 -4.48
N VAL A 4 13.87 11.68 -5.35
CA VAL A 4 13.46 10.29 -5.65
C VAL A 4 13.54 9.40 -4.40
N LYS A 5 14.60 9.55 -3.59
CA LYS A 5 14.72 8.84 -2.31
C LYS A 5 13.63 9.24 -1.32
N MET A 6 13.26 10.51 -1.30
CA MET A 6 12.17 11.02 -0.45
C MET A 6 10.81 10.46 -0.88
N ILE A 7 10.52 10.46 -2.18
CA ILE A 7 9.29 9.91 -2.77
C ILE A 7 9.16 8.41 -2.47
N LYS A 8 10.24 7.63 -2.68
CA LYS A 8 10.25 6.20 -2.32
C LYS A 8 9.92 5.98 -0.85
N ARG A 9 10.52 6.77 0.04
CA ARG A 9 10.29 6.63 1.48
C ARG A 9 8.84 6.94 1.87
N ILE A 10 8.23 7.95 1.24
CA ILE A 10 6.81 8.28 1.41
C ILE A 10 5.92 7.16 0.89
N LEU A 11 6.20 6.64 -0.33
CA LEU A 11 5.45 5.52 -0.91
C LEU A 11 5.44 4.28 -0.01
N VAL A 12 6.60 3.93 0.57
CA VAL A 12 6.71 2.80 1.51
C VAL A 12 5.83 3.03 2.75
N HIS A 13 5.83 4.25 3.30
CA HIS A 13 4.98 4.56 4.46
C HIS A 13 3.49 4.44 4.10
N ILE A 14 3.09 4.93 2.92
CA ILE A 14 1.70 4.80 2.44
C ILE A 14 1.31 3.33 2.29
N CYS A 15 2.19 2.48 1.74
CA CYS A 15 1.96 1.04 1.66
C CYS A 15 1.75 0.41 3.05
N ILE A 16 2.62 0.72 4.02
CA ILE A 16 2.51 0.16 5.38
C ILE A 16 1.18 0.59 6.02
N ILE A 17 0.82 1.86 5.91
CA ILE A 17 -0.43 2.39 6.49
C ILE A 17 -1.65 1.71 5.84
N CYS A 18 -1.70 1.60 4.50
CA CYS A 18 -2.80 0.91 3.82
C CYS A 18 -2.87 -0.58 4.19
N SER A 19 -1.73 -1.27 4.34
CA SER A 19 -1.70 -2.66 4.81
C SER A 19 -2.31 -2.79 6.21
N ILE A 20 -1.95 -1.89 7.14
CA ILE A 20 -2.49 -1.91 8.51
C ILE A 20 -4.00 -1.64 8.51
N VAL A 21 -4.47 -0.68 7.70
CA VAL A 21 -5.90 -0.37 7.58
C VAL A 21 -6.68 -1.58 7.07
N LEU A 22 -6.23 -2.23 6.00
CA LEU A 22 -6.87 -3.42 5.44
C LEU A 22 -6.85 -4.60 6.41
N LEU A 23 -5.74 -4.80 7.12
CA LEU A 23 -5.63 -5.85 8.14
C LEU A 23 -6.61 -5.60 9.28
N THR A 24 -6.72 -4.35 9.73
CA THR A 24 -7.65 -3.95 10.80
C THR A 24 -9.10 -4.11 10.36
N ALA A 25 -9.44 -3.68 9.14
CA ALA A 25 -10.75 -3.89 8.54
C ALA A 25 -11.10 -5.38 8.45
N ARG A 26 -10.13 -6.22 8.05
CA ARG A 26 -10.33 -7.68 7.99
C ARG A 26 -10.60 -8.29 9.35
N VAL A 27 -9.88 -7.84 10.38
CA VAL A 27 -10.09 -8.28 11.77
C VAL A 27 -11.48 -7.85 12.24
N PHE A 28 -11.89 -6.61 11.99
CA PHE A 28 -13.21 -6.11 12.38
C PHE A 28 -14.35 -6.86 11.68
N ASP A 29 -14.25 -7.09 10.38
CA ASP A 29 -15.25 -7.87 9.64
C ASP A 29 -15.32 -9.33 10.11
N SER A 30 -14.22 -9.87 10.65
CA SER A 30 -14.23 -11.20 11.26
C SER A 30 -15.01 -11.26 12.57
N TYR A 31 -15.13 -10.14 13.31
CA TYR A 31 -15.96 -10.07 14.51
C TYR A 31 -17.42 -9.74 14.19
N ASN A 32 -17.67 -8.91 13.18
CA ASN A 32 -19.01 -8.54 12.74
C ASN A 32 -19.08 -8.40 11.21
N PRO A 33 -19.50 -9.45 10.49
CA PRO A 33 -19.51 -9.43 9.01
C PRO A 33 -20.53 -8.45 8.41
N TYR A 34 -21.43 -7.88 9.21
CA TYR A 34 -22.44 -6.92 8.73
C TYR A 34 -21.92 -5.48 8.56
N MET A 35 -20.74 -5.16 9.09
CA MET A 35 -20.17 -3.81 8.99
C MET A 35 -19.46 -3.52 7.65
N ASP A 36 -19.21 -4.55 6.82
CA ASP A 36 -18.60 -4.46 5.47
C ASP A 36 -17.45 -3.43 5.35
N PHE A 37 -16.53 -3.44 6.32
CA PHE A 37 -15.40 -2.51 6.30
C PHE A 37 -14.46 -2.80 5.13
N LEU A 38 -14.27 -4.07 4.74
CA LEU A 38 -13.50 -4.41 3.55
C LEU A 38 -14.13 -3.83 2.27
N GLY A 39 -15.44 -3.96 2.09
CA GLY A 39 -16.16 -3.43 0.93
C GLY A 39 -16.04 -1.90 0.82
N HIS A 40 -16.01 -1.20 1.96
CA HIS A 40 -15.79 0.25 2.00
C HIS A 40 -14.30 0.67 1.92
N SER A 41 -13.35 -0.23 2.17
CA SER A 41 -11.90 0.06 2.17
C SER A 41 -11.17 -0.44 0.91
N VAL A 42 -11.90 -0.81 -0.14
CA VAL A 42 -11.35 -1.20 -1.45
C VAL A 42 -10.46 -0.09 -2.05
N TRP A 43 -10.75 1.18 -1.77
CA TRP A 43 -9.89 2.31 -2.18
C TRP A 43 -8.48 2.23 -1.59
N ALA A 44 -8.33 1.75 -0.35
CA ALA A 44 -7.04 1.55 0.30
C ALA A 44 -6.27 0.40 -0.35
N LEU A 45 -6.99 -0.62 -0.85
CA LEU A 45 -6.42 -1.75 -1.59
C LEU A 45 -5.88 -1.31 -2.95
N TYR A 46 -6.63 -0.49 -3.69
CA TYR A 46 -6.14 0.12 -4.93
C TYR A 46 -4.93 1.03 -4.69
N ALA A 47 -4.97 1.87 -3.66
CA ALA A 47 -3.86 2.75 -3.30
C ALA A 47 -2.58 1.95 -2.95
N LEU A 48 -2.73 0.87 -2.18
CA LEU A 48 -1.63 -0.03 -1.83
C LEU A 48 -1.04 -0.70 -3.07
N CYS A 49 -1.90 -1.24 -3.94
CA CYS A 49 -1.48 -1.93 -5.15
C CYS A 49 -0.71 -0.97 -6.08
N PHE A 50 -1.25 0.22 -6.30
CA PHE A 50 -0.59 1.26 -7.10
C PHE A 50 0.77 1.67 -6.52
N CYS A 51 0.85 1.93 -5.21
CA CYS A 51 2.11 2.29 -4.56
C CYS A 51 3.14 1.14 -4.63
N SER A 52 2.72 -0.10 -4.45
CA SER A 52 3.59 -1.28 -4.56
C SER A 52 4.13 -1.48 -5.98
N LEU A 53 3.31 -1.27 -7.01
CA LEU A 53 3.73 -1.36 -8.41
C LEU A 53 4.77 -0.31 -8.76
N ILE A 54 4.53 0.96 -8.40
CA ILE A 54 5.50 2.02 -8.64
C ILE A 54 6.81 1.73 -7.91
N LEU A 55 6.75 1.25 -6.67
CA LEU A 55 7.94 0.91 -5.90
C LEU A 55 8.71 -0.25 -6.55
N GLY A 56 8.01 -1.30 -6.99
CA GLY A 56 8.56 -2.47 -7.66
C GLY A 56 9.24 -2.11 -8.98
N VAL A 57 8.56 -1.38 -9.86
CA VAL A 57 9.13 -0.88 -11.12
C VAL A 57 10.36 0.00 -10.84
N SER A 58 10.28 0.88 -9.85
CA SER A 58 11.40 1.75 -9.46
C SER A 58 12.59 1.00 -8.85
N GLU A 59 12.40 -0.21 -8.33
CA GLU A 59 13.50 -1.06 -7.85
C GLU A 59 14.08 -1.92 -8.98
N ILE A 60 13.26 -2.41 -9.90
CA ILE A 60 13.70 -3.17 -11.08
C ILE A 60 14.56 -2.29 -11.99
N PHE A 61 14.08 -1.10 -12.36
CA PHE A 61 14.87 -0.15 -13.17
C PHE A 61 16.20 0.24 -12.50
N ARG A 62 16.21 0.38 -11.17
CA ARG A 62 17.43 0.68 -10.41
C ARG A 62 18.41 -0.50 -10.36
N LYS A 63 17.93 -1.73 -10.50
CA LYS A 63 18.76 -2.93 -10.60
C LYS A 63 19.33 -3.11 -12.01
N GLU A 64 18.56 -2.79 -13.05
CA GLU A 64 18.98 -2.87 -14.46
C GLU A 64 20.13 -1.89 -14.78
N GLU A 65 20.14 -0.71 -14.14
CA GLU A 65 21.15 0.34 -14.36
C GLU A 65 22.48 0.09 -13.61
N ARG A 66 22.61 -0.99 -12.84
CA ARG A 66 23.80 -1.26 -12.01
C ARG A 66 24.61 -2.46 -12.50
#